data_AF-A0A3S1SCW0-F1
#
_entry.id   AF-A0A3S1SCW0-F1
#
_cell.length_a   1.000
_cell.length_b   1.000
_cell.length_c   1.000
_cell.angle_alpha   90.00
_cell.angle_beta   90.00
_cell.angle_gamma   90.00
#
_symmetry.space_group_name_H-M   'P 1'
#
loop_
_entity.id
_entity.type
_entity.pdbx_description
1 polymer ?
#
loop_
_entity_poly.entity_id
_entity_poly.type
_entity_poly.pdbx_seq_one_letter_code
_entity_poly.pdbx_strand_id
1 'polypeptide(L)'
;MTETITIPLNKLDADPKNVRKTYSAEGVEALAASIRTDGYRLLQNLVVRKGEKKGRYFVTAGGRRRAALLLLAEAGEIAKDFPVECKERSGEDATGISLSENVMREDMHPVDQYEAFSVLANEGKEIADIAARFGTTETIVRKRLALARVSPVLLQMFRDEDMSFAQLSAFT
;
A
#
# COMPACT_ATOMS: atom_id res chain seq x y z
N MET A 1 4.34 21.06 12.58
CA MET A 1 5.54 20.25 12.27
C MET A 1 5.18 18.79 12.47
N THR A 2 5.69 17.88 11.64
CA THR A 2 5.47 16.43 11.79
C THR A 2 6.73 15.83 12.36
N GLU A 3 6.70 15.42 13.62
CA GLU A 3 7.84 14.78 14.25
C GLU A 3 7.83 13.29 13.88
N THR A 4 9.01 12.75 13.56
CA THR A 4 9.16 11.30 13.35
C THR A 4 9.61 10.68 14.65
N ILE A 5 8.83 9.73 15.15
CA ILE A 5 9.08 9.01 16.40
C ILE A 5 9.07 7.50 16.13
N THR A 6 9.83 6.76 16.94
CA THR A 6 9.84 5.29 16.87
C THR A 6 8.92 4.72 17.93
N ILE A 7 7.96 3.88 17.53
CA ILE A 7 6.97 3.28 18.42
C ILE A 7 7.03 1.75 18.27
N PRO A 8 7.07 0.96 19.36
CA PRO A 8 6.95 -0.49 19.28
C PRO A 8 5.62 -0.94 18.68
N LEU A 9 5.62 -1.95 17.80
CA LEU A 9 4.42 -2.43 17.11
C LEU A 9 3.26 -2.78 18.05
N ASN A 10 3.53 -3.41 19.20
CA ASN A 10 2.52 -3.75 20.22
C ASN A 10 1.86 -2.54 20.92
N LYS A 11 2.36 -1.33 20.70
CA LYS A 11 1.77 -0.06 21.17
C LYS A 11 0.94 0.65 20.09
N LEU A 12 0.89 0.11 18.88
CA LEU A 12 0.15 0.67 17.75
C LEU A 12 -1.23 0.01 17.61
N ASP A 13 -2.28 0.80 17.78
CA ASP A 13 -3.67 0.38 17.61
C ASP A 13 -4.26 0.95 16.32
N ALA A 14 -5.24 0.26 15.75
CA ALA A 14 -6.05 0.84 14.68
C ALA A 14 -6.87 1.99 15.25
N ASP A 15 -6.88 3.14 14.58
CA ASP A 15 -7.73 4.25 14.99
C ASP A 15 -9.21 3.93 14.73
N PRO A 16 -10.10 3.97 15.74
CA PRO A 16 -11.54 3.83 15.52
C PRO A 16 -12.13 4.88 14.56
N LYS A 17 -11.45 6.04 14.44
CA LYS A 17 -11.82 7.14 13.54
C LYS A 17 -11.31 6.96 12.11
N ASN A 18 -10.55 5.89 11.82
CA ASN A 18 -10.08 5.64 10.46
C ASN A 18 -11.27 5.34 9.54
N VAL A 19 -11.39 6.13 8.48
CA VAL A 19 -12.45 6.02 7.48
C VAL A 19 -12.31 4.74 6.65
N ARG A 20 -11.08 4.25 6.42
CA ARG A 20 -10.82 2.99 5.74
C ARG A 20 -10.70 1.85 6.76
N LYS A 21 -11.74 1.02 6.83
CA LYS A 21 -11.83 -0.08 7.81
C LYS A 21 -11.54 -1.47 7.23
N THR A 22 -11.65 -1.61 5.91
CA THR A 22 -11.54 -2.91 5.24
C THR A 22 -10.32 -2.96 4.33
N TYR A 23 -9.56 -4.05 4.45
CA TYR A 23 -8.44 -4.40 3.60
C TYR A 23 -8.63 -5.85 3.15
N SER A 24 -8.36 -6.18 1.89
CA SER A 24 -8.40 -7.58 1.45
C SER A 24 -7.24 -8.35 2.08
N ALA A 25 -7.46 -9.61 2.44
CA ALA A 25 -6.41 -10.50 2.98
C ALA A 25 -5.23 -10.59 2.01
N GLU A 26 -5.50 -10.89 0.74
CA GLU A 26 -4.50 -10.92 -0.34
C GLU A 26 -3.70 -9.61 -0.44
N GLY A 27 -4.35 -8.47 -0.24
CA GLY A 27 -3.68 -7.17 -0.25
C GLY A 27 -2.76 -7.01 0.96
N VAL A 28 -3.17 -7.45 2.15
CA VAL A 28 -2.31 -7.40 3.34
C VAL A 28 -1.10 -8.32 3.16
N GLU A 29 -1.29 -9.53 2.66
CA GLU A 29 -0.23 -10.50 2.37
C GLU A 29 0.77 -9.97 1.32
N ALA A 30 0.27 -9.41 0.22
CA ALA A 30 1.11 -8.78 -0.79
C ALA A 30 1.97 -7.64 -0.21
N LEU A 31 1.40 -6.85 0.69
CA LEU A 31 2.14 -5.77 1.34
C LEU A 31 3.14 -6.30 2.37
N ALA A 32 2.83 -7.38 3.08
CA ALA A 32 3.77 -8.05 3.97
C ALA A 32 4.97 -8.61 3.18
N ALA A 33 4.73 -9.21 2.01
CA ALA A 33 5.78 -9.65 1.10
C ALA A 33 6.66 -8.48 0.61
N SER A 34 6.04 -7.34 0.28
CA SER A 34 6.77 -6.11 -0.06
C SER A 34 7.69 -5.64 1.05
N ILE A 35 7.16 -5.54 2.27
CA ILE A 35 7.92 -5.13 3.46
C ILE A 35 9.09 -6.10 3.71
N ARG A 36 8.87 -7.42 3.51
CA ARG A 36 9.92 -8.44 3.63
C ARG A 36 11.04 -8.22 2.59
N THR A 37 10.69 -7.96 1.34
CA THR A 37 11.66 -7.68 0.26
C THR A 37 12.50 -6.44 0.55
N ASP A 38 11.91 -5.42 1.19
CA ASP A 38 12.60 -4.19 1.60
C ASP A 38 13.32 -4.30 2.96
N GLY A 39 13.55 -5.53 3.45
CA GLY A 39 14.30 -5.77 4.69
C GLY A 39 13.54 -5.36 5.95
N TYR A 40 12.22 -5.59 5.97
CA TYR A 40 11.29 -5.22 7.04
C TYR A 40 11.17 -3.71 7.29
N ARG A 41 11.49 -2.89 6.29
CA ARG A 41 11.37 -1.44 6.35
C ARG A 41 10.08 -0.98 5.67
N LEU A 42 9.46 0.04 6.25
CA LEU A 42 8.34 0.72 5.60
C LEU A 42 8.88 1.82 4.68
N LEU A 43 8.54 1.77 3.39
CA LEU A 43 8.81 2.87 2.45
C LEU A 43 8.06 4.16 2.82
N GLN A 44 6.88 4.00 3.43
CA GLN A 44 6.08 5.10 3.93
C GLN A 44 5.80 4.90 5.42
N ASN A 45 6.12 5.90 6.23
CA ASN A 45 5.90 5.86 7.68
C ASN A 45 4.41 5.85 8.00
N LEU A 46 4.04 5.16 9.08
CA LEU A 46 2.68 5.23 9.62
C LEU A 46 2.41 6.64 10.14
N VAL A 47 1.19 7.14 10.02
CA VAL A 47 0.78 8.38 10.67
C VAL A 47 0.02 8.02 11.93
N VAL A 48 0.39 8.64 13.04
CA VAL A 48 -0.15 8.31 14.35
C VAL A 48 -0.59 9.54 15.13
N ARG A 49 -1.52 9.32 16.05
CA ARG A 49 -1.86 10.24 17.13
C ARG A 49 -1.76 9.52 18.47
N LYS A 50 -1.61 10.28 19.56
CA LYS A 50 -1.65 9.71 20.91
C LYS A 50 -2.99 8.99 21.16
N GLY A 51 -2.89 7.80 21.73
CA GLY A 51 -4.04 7.03 22.20
C GLY A 51 -4.57 7.53 23.53
N GLU A 52 -5.73 7.03 23.92
CA GLU A 52 -6.37 7.38 25.22
C GLU A 52 -5.56 6.87 26.41
N LYS A 53 -4.91 5.71 26.24
CA LYS A 53 -4.04 5.12 27.27
C LYS A 53 -2.61 5.63 27.08
N LYS A 54 -1.97 6.02 28.19
CA LYS A 54 -0.58 6.51 28.20
C LYS A 54 0.37 5.49 27.53
N GLY A 55 1.15 5.97 26.57
CA GLY A 55 2.13 5.16 25.83
C GLY A 55 1.54 4.26 24.73
N ARG A 56 0.24 4.42 24.39
CA ARG A 56 -0.37 3.81 23.20
C ARG A 56 -0.63 4.87 22.14
N TYR A 57 -0.65 4.44 20.88
CA TYR A 57 -0.84 5.31 19.73
C TYR A 57 -1.86 4.71 18.78
N PHE A 58 -2.69 5.56 18.18
CA PHE A 58 -3.62 5.17 17.13
C PHE A 58 -3.03 5.48 15.76
N VAL A 59 -3.05 4.49 14.87
CA VAL A 59 -2.64 4.63 13.46
C VAL A 59 -3.80 5.23 12.67
N THR A 60 -3.66 6.51 12.31
CA THR A 60 -4.64 7.28 11.53
C THR A 60 -4.49 7.00 10.03
N ALA A 61 -3.26 6.89 9.53
CA ALA A 61 -2.97 6.53 8.14
C ALA A 61 -1.91 5.42 8.05
N GLY A 62 -2.07 4.54 7.06
CA GLY A 62 -1.25 3.34 6.91
C GLY A 62 -1.82 2.09 7.59
N GLY A 63 -3.14 1.98 7.76
CA GLY A 63 -3.76 0.81 8.40
C GLY A 63 -3.42 -0.53 7.73
N ARG A 64 -3.35 -0.59 6.39
CA ARG A 64 -2.88 -1.79 5.66
C ARG A 64 -1.43 -2.14 5.99
N ARG A 65 -0.54 -1.14 6.13
CA ARG A 65 0.87 -1.32 6.54
C ARG A 65 0.97 -1.86 7.96
N ARG A 66 0.18 -1.32 8.89
CA ARG A 66 0.07 -1.87 10.25
C ARG A 66 -0.40 -3.33 10.23
N ALA A 67 -1.43 -3.65 9.44
CA ALA A 67 -1.94 -5.02 9.32
C ALA A 67 -0.87 -5.99 8.77
N ALA A 68 -0.09 -5.55 7.76
CA ALA A 68 1.01 -6.32 7.22
C ALA A 68 2.13 -6.57 8.25
N LEU A 69 2.49 -5.56 9.05
CA LEU A 69 3.45 -5.74 10.15
C LEU A 69 2.94 -6.71 11.22
N LEU A 70 1.65 -6.65 11.57
CA LEU A 70 1.07 -7.61 12.51
C LEU A 70 1.11 -9.04 11.95
N LEU A 71 0.80 -9.23 10.67
CA LEU A 71 0.90 -10.52 10.00
C LEU A 71 2.34 -11.09 10.06
N LEU A 72 3.34 -10.25 9.80
CA LEU A 72 4.76 -10.63 9.92
C LEU A 72 5.15 -10.99 11.37
N ALA A 73 4.61 -10.27 12.35
CA ALA A 73 4.84 -10.58 13.76
C ALA A 73 4.15 -11.87 14.21
N GLU A 74 2.96 -12.16 13.69
CA GLU A 74 2.21 -13.40 13.92
C GLU A 74 2.92 -14.60 13.29
N ALA A 75 3.54 -14.42 12.12
CA ALA A 75 4.40 -15.41 11.47
C ALA A 75 5.76 -15.62 12.18
N GLY A 76 6.09 -14.79 13.18
CA GLY A 76 7.35 -14.87 13.92
C GLY A 76 8.56 -14.30 13.16
N GLU A 77 8.34 -13.59 12.06
CA GLU A 77 9.40 -13.00 11.25
C GLU A 77 9.96 -11.71 11.87
N ILE A 78 9.13 -10.98 12.60
CA ILE A 78 9.52 -9.80 13.38
C ILE A 78 8.99 -9.92 14.82
N ALA A 79 9.64 -9.22 15.75
CA ALA A 79 9.21 -9.19 17.14
C ALA A 79 7.89 -8.41 17.32
N LYS A 80 7.09 -8.75 18.35
CA LYS A 80 5.84 -8.02 18.66
C LYS A 80 6.09 -6.56 19.05
N ASP A 81 7.28 -6.25 19.54
CA ASP A 81 7.74 -4.90 19.90
C ASP A 81 8.67 -4.29 18.85
N PHE A 82 8.66 -4.82 17.62
CA PHE A 82 9.44 -4.31 16.50
C PHE A 82 9.32 -2.78 16.39
N PRO A 83 10.45 -2.04 16.31
CA PRO A 83 10.44 -0.59 16.25
C PRO A 83 9.87 -0.10 14.91
N VAL A 84 8.81 0.69 14.94
CA VAL A 84 8.17 1.25 13.75
C VAL A 84 8.36 2.75 13.71
N GLU A 85 8.91 3.26 12.62
CA GLU A 85 8.99 4.71 12.36
C GLU A 85 7.60 5.27 12.02
N CYS A 86 7.17 6.23 12.83
CA CYS A 86 5.85 6.84 12.78
C CYS A 86 5.98 8.35 12.69
N LYS A 87 5.09 8.98 11.94
CA LYS A 87 4.91 10.43 11.91
C LYS A 87 3.82 10.80 12.91
N GLU A 88 4.19 11.43 14.01
CA GLU A 88 3.23 11.91 15.00
C GLU A 88 2.54 13.19 14.52
N ARG A 89 1.22 13.20 14.57
CA ARG A 89 0.38 14.37 14.31
C ARG A 89 -0.45 14.66 15.55
N SER A 90 -0.24 15.83 16.14
CA SER A 90 -1.04 16.35 17.26
C SER A 90 -2.27 17.12 16.75
N GLY A 91 -3.43 16.93 17.38
CA GLY A 91 -4.61 17.78 17.19
C GLY A 91 -5.88 17.05 16.72
N GLU A 92 -7.04 17.70 16.89
CA GLU A 92 -8.36 17.23 16.43
C GLU A 92 -8.43 17.08 14.89
N ASP A 93 -7.58 17.80 14.16
CA ASP A 93 -7.49 17.84 12.70
C ASP A 93 -6.82 16.59 12.06
N ALA A 94 -6.26 15.68 12.87
CA ALA A 94 -5.60 14.47 12.37
C ALA A 94 -6.57 13.56 11.57
N THR A 95 -7.86 13.61 11.89
CA THR A 95 -8.89 12.83 11.17
C THR A 95 -9.25 13.49 9.83
N GLY A 96 -9.45 14.81 9.82
CA GLY A 96 -9.78 15.58 8.62
C GLY A 96 -8.66 15.53 7.59
N ILE A 97 -7.42 15.72 8.02
CA ILE A 97 -6.24 15.62 7.15
C ILE A 97 -6.07 14.19 6.60
N SER A 98 -6.29 13.15 7.42
CA SER A 98 -6.16 11.76 6.95
C SER A 98 -7.25 11.38 5.95
N LEU A 99 -8.48 11.89 6.12
CA LEU A 99 -9.54 11.72 5.14
C LEU A 99 -9.16 12.44 3.83
N SER A 100 -8.77 13.71 3.91
CA SER A 100 -8.35 14.47 2.74
C SER A 100 -7.18 13.82 2.01
N GLU A 101 -6.16 13.31 2.72
CA GLU A 101 -5.03 12.62 2.10
C GLU A 101 -5.46 11.32 1.39
N ASN A 102 -6.31 10.50 2.03
CA ASN A 102 -6.81 9.28 1.39
C ASN A 102 -7.68 9.57 0.17
N VAL A 103 -8.49 10.64 0.20
CA VAL A 103 -9.39 11.04 -0.89
C VAL A 103 -8.62 11.66 -2.05
N MET A 104 -7.60 12.48 -1.75
CA MET A 104 -6.77 13.15 -2.76
C MET A 104 -5.65 12.23 -3.28
N ARG A 105 -5.58 10.98 -2.82
CA ARG A 105 -4.56 10.02 -3.25
C ARG A 105 -4.93 9.49 -4.63
N GLU A 106 -4.19 9.92 -5.64
CA GLU A 106 -4.26 9.36 -6.99
C GLU A 106 -3.44 8.07 -7.06
N ASP A 107 -4.11 6.97 -7.39
CA ASP A 107 -3.43 5.70 -7.68
C ASP A 107 -2.75 5.80 -9.05
N MET A 108 -1.58 5.17 -9.20
CA MET A 108 -0.85 5.11 -10.47
C MET A 108 -1.74 4.56 -11.60
N HIS A 109 -1.68 5.18 -12.78
CA HIS A 109 -2.51 4.78 -13.91
C HIS A 109 -2.23 3.32 -14.33
N PRO A 110 -3.25 2.51 -14.72
CA PRO A 110 -3.03 1.10 -15.09
C PRO A 110 -2.02 0.90 -16.23
N VAL A 111 -1.92 1.83 -17.17
CA VAL A 111 -0.94 1.74 -18.27
C VAL A 111 0.48 2.00 -17.76
N ASP A 112 0.67 2.95 -16.84
CA ASP A 112 1.98 3.19 -16.21
C ASP A 112 2.43 1.99 -15.38
N GLN A 113 1.49 1.35 -14.66
CA GLN A 113 1.78 0.10 -13.96
C GLN A 113 2.20 -1.00 -14.93
N TYR A 114 1.51 -1.13 -16.08
CA TYR A 114 1.87 -2.09 -17.12
C TYR A 114 3.29 -1.84 -17.64
N GLU A 115 3.63 -0.60 -18.00
CA GLU A 115 4.95 -0.24 -18.50
C GLU A 115 6.04 -0.57 -17.47
N ALA A 116 5.82 -0.20 -16.20
CA ALA A 116 6.74 -0.49 -15.11
C ALA A 116 6.93 -2.00 -14.86
N PHE A 117 5.84 -2.78 -14.89
CA PHE A 117 5.91 -4.23 -14.67
C PHE A 117 6.58 -4.94 -15.85
N SER A 118 6.35 -4.46 -17.08
CA SER A 118 6.90 -5.05 -18.29
C SER A 118 8.42 -4.97 -18.34
N VAL A 119 9.01 -3.86 -17.85
CA VAL A 119 10.46 -3.73 -17.73
C VAL A 119 11.03 -4.88 -16.89
N LEU A 120 10.48 -5.12 -15.70
CA LEU A 120 10.96 -6.18 -14.81
C LEU A 120 10.69 -7.59 -15.35
N ALA A 121 9.54 -7.80 -16.00
CA ALA A 121 9.23 -9.08 -16.64
C ALA A 121 10.23 -9.38 -17.77
N ASN A 122 10.60 -8.38 -18.56
CA ASN A 122 11.60 -8.51 -19.62
C ASN A 122 13.03 -8.74 -19.06
N GLU A 123 13.30 -8.30 -17.84
CA GLU A 123 14.51 -8.65 -17.08
C GLU A 123 14.47 -10.08 -16.50
N GLY A 124 13.40 -10.84 -16.74
CA GLY A 124 13.23 -12.21 -16.28
C GLY A 124 12.77 -12.34 -14.83
N LYS A 125 12.20 -11.29 -14.23
CA LYS A 125 11.61 -11.38 -12.88
C LYS A 125 10.29 -12.15 -12.90
N GLU A 126 10.13 -13.01 -11.90
CA GLU A 126 8.89 -13.74 -11.69
C GLU A 126 7.75 -12.81 -11.25
N ILE A 127 6.51 -13.18 -11.59
CA ILE A 127 5.31 -12.37 -11.28
C ILE A 127 5.16 -12.15 -9.77
N ALA A 128 5.50 -13.16 -8.97
CA ALA A 128 5.47 -13.08 -7.51
C ALA A 128 6.46 -12.03 -6.98
N ASP A 129 7.66 -11.95 -7.56
CA ASP A 129 8.68 -10.96 -7.17
C ASP A 129 8.26 -9.54 -7.54
N ILE A 130 7.65 -9.37 -8.73
CA ILE A 130 7.11 -8.09 -9.17
C ILE A 130 5.98 -7.66 -8.22
N ALA A 131 5.03 -8.56 -7.94
CA ALA A 131 3.90 -8.30 -7.05
C ALA A 131 4.39 -7.86 -5.65
N ALA A 132 5.34 -8.59 -5.08
CA ALA A 132 5.97 -8.26 -3.81
C ALA A 132 6.65 -6.89 -3.88
N ARG A 133 7.46 -6.60 -4.90
CA ARG A 133 8.18 -5.32 -5.02
C ARG A 133 7.26 -4.10 -5.02
N PHE A 134 6.07 -4.20 -5.62
CA PHE A 134 5.11 -3.09 -5.67
C PHE A 134 4.00 -3.15 -4.61
N GLY A 135 4.02 -4.12 -3.69
CA GLY A 135 2.98 -4.27 -2.67
C GLY A 135 1.58 -4.49 -3.26
N THR A 136 1.52 -5.20 -4.39
CA THR A 136 0.29 -5.50 -5.14
C THR A 136 0.12 -7.01 -5.29
N THR A 137 -1.02 -7.48 -5.79
CA THR A 137 -1.27 -8.91 -5.95
C THR A 137 -0.76 -9.42 -7.30
N GLU A 138 -0.39 -10.70 -7.38
CA GLU A 138 -0.04 -11.34 -8.66
C GLU A 138 -1.16 -11.20 -9.70
N THR A 139 -2.42 -11.26 -9.26
CA THR A 139 -3.59 -11.04 -10.11
C THR A 139 -3.55 -9.66 -10.77
N ILE A 140 -3.18 -8.62 -10.03
CA ILE A 140 -3.02 -7.27 -10.61
C ILE A 140 -1.85 -7.27 -11.60
N VAL A 141 -0.70 -7.82 -11.24
CA VAL A 141 0.47 -7.88 -12.14
C VAL A 141 0.12 -8.56 -13.46
N ARG A 142 -0.52 -9.75 -13.43
CA ARG A 142 -0.97 -10.48 -14.63
C ARG A 142 -1.92 -9.66 -15.49
N LYS A 143 -2.92 -9.01 -14.87
CA LYS A 143 -3.88 -8.14 -15.58
C LYS A 143 -3.20 -6.95 -16.25
N ARG A 144 -2.19 -6.36 -15.60
CA ARG A 144 -1.44 -5.24 -16.18
C ARG A 144 -0.55 -5.71 -17.32
N LEU A 145 0.21 -6.78 -17.15
CA LEU A 145 1.05 -7.35 -18.22
C LEU A 145 0.25 -7.80 -19.45
N ALA A 146 -1.02 -8.21 -19.26
CA ALA A 146 -1.90 -8.55 -20.38
C ALA A 146 -2.16 -7.37 -21.33
N LEU A 147 -2.03 -6.12 -20.86
CA LEU A 147 -2.14 -4.92 -21.69
C LEU A 147 -1.09 -4.84 -22.80
N ALA A 148 -0.01 -5.63 -22.74
CA ALA A 148 0.97 -5.78 -23.82
C ALA A 148 0.35 -6.20 -25.17
N ARG A 149 -0.80 -6.86 -25.13
CA ARG A 149 -1.51 -7.36 -26.32
C ARG A 149 -2.39 -6.30 -26.99
N VAL A 150 -2.60 -5.18 -26.31
CA VAL A 150 -3.52 -4.13 -26.77
C VAL A 150 -2.77 -3.17 -27.69
N SER A 151 -3.45 -2.72 -28.76
CA SER A 151 -2.91 -1.71 -29.67
C SER A 151 -2.52 -0.43 -28.91
N PRO A 152 -1.36 0.19 -29.20
CA PRO A 152 -0.95 1.46 -28.61
C PRO A 152 -2.01 2.57 -28.73
N VAL A 153 -2.80 2.56 -29.80
CA VAL A 153 -3.90 3.52 -30.02
C VAL A 153 -4.97 3.37 -28.93
N LEU A 154 -5.34 2.14 -28.58
CA LEU A 154 -6.35 1.88 -27.55
C LEU A 154 -5.82 2.19 -26.14
N LEU A 155 -4.52 1.94 -25.89
CA LEU A 155 -3.87 2.35 -24.65
C LEU A 155 -3.88 3.88 -24.51
N GLN A 156 -3.64 4.61 -25.59
CA GLN A 156 -3.71 6.07 -25.61
C GLN A 156 -5.14 6.58 -25.39
N MET A 157 -6.14 6.00 -26.05
CA MET A 157 -7.55 6.34 -25.79
C MET A 157 -7.96 6.10 -24.33
N PHE A 158 -7.42 5.07 -23.68
CA PHE A 158 -7.64 4.87 -22.25
C PHE A 158 -6.93 5.93 -21.38
N ARG A 159 -5.73 6.38 -21.76
CA ARG A 159 -5.03 7.48 -21.08
C ARG A 159 -5.78 8.81 -21.22
N ASP A 160 -6.38 9.05 -22.38
CA ASP A 160 -7.13 10.28 -22.68
C ASP A 160 -8.55 10.25 -22.09
N GLU A 161 -8.90 9.22 -21.31
CA GLU A 161 -10.21 8.99 -20.70
C GLU A 161 -11.38 8.78 -21.69
N ASP A 162 -11.07 8.63 -22.99
CA ASP A 162 -12.02 8.31 -24.05
C ASP A 162 -12.51 6.84 -24.02
N MET A 163 -11.87 6.01 -23.20
CA MET A 163 -12.20 4.60 -23.00
C MET A 163 -12.12 4.24 -21.52
N SER A 164 -12.96 3.32 -21.05
CA SER A 164 -12.87 2.77 -19.69
C SER A 164 -11.94 1.55 -19.60
N PHE A 165 -11.41 1.25 -18.42
CA PHE A 165 -10.60 0.06 -18.21
C PHE A 165 -11.35 -1.24 -18.54
N ALA A 166 -12.67 -1.30 -18.27
CA ALA A 166 -13.49 -2.45 -18.60
C ALA A 166 -13.54 -2.71 -20.11
N GLN A 167 -13.74 -1.65 -20.91
CA GLN A 167 -13.70 -1.73 -22.37
C GLN A 167 -12.31 -2.13 -22.88
N LEU A 168 -11.25 -1.54 -22.33
CA LEU A 168 -9.87 -1.88 -22.70
C LEU A 168 -9.54 -3.35 -22.39
N SER A 169 -9.97 -3.84 -21.24
CA SER A 169 -9.72 -5.23 -20.79
C SER A 169 -10.43 -6.30 -21.62
N ALA A 170 -11.38 -5.92 -22.48
CA ALA A 170 -12.00 -6.85 -23.43
C ALA A 170 -11.06 -7.25 -24.58
N PHE A 171 -9.94 -6.54 -24.76
CA PHE A 171 -8.96 -6.78 -25.82
C PHE A 171 -7.71 -7.55 -25.36
N THR A 172 -7.67 -8.03 -24.11
CA THR A 172 -6.52 -8.74 -23.50
C THR A 172 -6.82 -10.19 -23.18
#